data_AF-W6LH62-F1
#
_entry.id   AF-W6LH62-F1
#
_cell.length_a   1.000
_cell.length_b   1.000
_cell.length_c   1.000
_cell.angle_alpha   90.00
_cell.angle_beta   90.00
_cell.angle_gamma   90.00
#
_symmetry.space_group_name_H-M   'P 1'
#
loop_
_entity.id
_entity.type
_entity.pdbx_description
1 polymer ?
#
loop_
_entity_poly.entity_id
_entity_poly.type
_entity_poly.pdbx_seq_one_letter_code
_entity_poly.pdbx_strand_id
1 'polypeptide(L)'
;MFSICADVLCDKGTSKYQVRVKGGTDFVDCPPGSTLVLSEYSTEFKSGAIECASYEEVCNTNYYRIKTHHIPASGTTNIAYHFTYTLAAALAVLIVLAE
;
A
#
# COMPACT_ATOMS: atom_id res chain seq x y z
N MET A 1 -6.68 -12.76 14.87
CA MET A 1 -6.67 -12.88 13.40
C MET A 1 -5.22 -12.91 12.97
N PHE A 2 -4.77 -13.95 12.26
CA PHE A 2 -3.43 -13.99 11.69
C PHE A 2 -3.53 -13.66 10.20
N SER A 3 -2.61 -12.83 9.72
CA SER A 3 -2.50 -12.49 8.30
C SER A 3 -1.19 -13.04 7.76
N ILE A 4 -1.20 -13.41 6.48
CA ILE A 4 -0.01 -13.87 5.77
C ILE A 4 0.20 -13.03 4.51
N CYS A 5 1.45 -12.98 4.06
CA CYS A 5 1.76 -12.49 2.72
C CYS A 5 1.73 -13.66 1.74
N ALA A 6 1.24 -13.40 0.53
CA ALA A 6 1.25 -14.34 -0.58
C ALA A 6 1.61 -13.58 -1.86
N ASP A 7 2.23 -14.27 -2.81
CA ASP A 7 2.42 -13.74 -4.15
C ASP A 7 1.07 -13.73 -4.87
N VAL A 8 0.83 -12.70 -5.69
CA VAL A 8 -0.42 -12.55 -6.44
C VAL A 8 -0.13 -12.35 -7.92
N LEU A 9 -0.84 -13.12 -8.75
CA LEU A 9 -0.86 -12.95 -10.19
C LEU A 9 -2.24 -12.45 -10.63
N CYS A 10 -2.29 -11.24 -11.16
CA CYS A 10 -3.53 -10.56 -11.54
C CYS A 10 -3.77 -10.64 -13.06
N ASP A 11 -4.95 -11.10 -13.46
CA ASP A 11 -5.45 -11.00 -14.84
C ASP A 11 -6.48 -9.87 -14.96
N LYS A 12 -6.07 -8.79 -15.61
CA LYS A 12 -6.90 -7.60 -15.85
C LYS A 12 -8.00 -7.83 -16.89
N GLY A 13 -7.84 -8.78 -17.81
CA GLY A 13 -8.81 -9.06 -18.86
C GLY A 13 -10.06 -9.74 -18.33
N THR A 14 -9.90 -10.60 -17.31
CA THR A 14 -11.00 -11.37 -16.71
C THR A 14 -11.36 -10.94 -15.29
N SER A 15 -10.65 -9.96 -14.72
CA SER A 15 -10.77 -9.57 -13.30
C SER A 15 -10.62 -10.75 -12.35
N LYS A 16 -9.69 -11.67 -12.67
CA LYS A 16 -9.37 -12.84 -11.84
C LYS A 16 -7.95 -12.73 -11.33
N TYR A 17 -7.68 -13.40 -10.21
CA TYR A 17 -6.34 -13.46 -9.67
C TYR A 17 -6.05 -14.84 -9.10
N GLN A 18 -4.77 -15.18 -9.13
CA GLN A 18 -4.24 -16.38 -8.53
C GLN A 18 -3.27 -16.00 -7.42
N VAL A 19 -3.17 -16.85 -6.41
CA VAL A 19 -2.27 -16.66 -5.27
C VAL A 19 -1.27 -17.79 -5.18
N ARG A 20 -0.09 -17.50 -4.66
CA ARG A 20 0.88 -18.51 -4.26
C ARG A 20 1.39 -18.18 -2.87
N VAL A 21 1.13 -19.10 -1.95
CA VAL A 21 1.54 -18.98 -0.56
C VAL A 21 2.98 -19.45 -0.38
N LYS A 22 3.64 -19.04 0.70
CA LYS A 22 5.01 -19.45 1.00
C LYS A 22 5.14 -20.98 0.97
N GLY A 23 6.13 -21.50 0.24
CA GLY A 23 6.37 -22.94 0.10
C GLY A 23 5.46 -23.65 -0.92
N GLY A 24 4.48 -22.94 -1.51
CA GLY A 24 3.73 -23.44 -2.65
C GLY A 24 4.53 -23.31 -3.95
N THR A 25 4.37 -24.27 -4.84
CA THR A 25 5.02 -24.28 -6.17
C THR A 25 4.25 -23.44 -7.18
N ASP A 26 2.94 -23.67 -7.24
CA ASP A 26 2.07 -23.17 -8.29
C ASP A 26 1.17 -22.04 -7.80
N PHE A 27 0.75 -21.22 -8.76
CA PHE A 27 -0.33 -20.25 -8.54
C PHE A 27 -1.67 -20.96 -8.63
N VAL A 28 -2.58 -20.62 -7.72
CA VAL A 28 -3.91 -21.22 -7.66
C VAL A 28 -4.99 -20.16 -7.65
N ASP A 29 -6.11 -20.44 -8.33
CA ASP A 29 -7.25 -19.53 -8.40
C ASP A 29 -7.84 -19.26 -7.01
N CYS A 30 -8.06 -17.99 -6.70
CA CYS A 30 -8.60 -17.53 -5.42
C CYS A 30 -9.86 -16.67 -5.68
N PRO A 31 -11.02 -17.28 -6.00
CA PRO A 31 -12.22 -16.53 -6.31
C PRO A 31 -12.74 -15.77 -5.08
N PRO A 32 -13.24 -14.53 -5.22
CA PRO A 32 -13.70 -13.73 -4.08
C PRO A 32 -14.76 -14.42 -3.22
N GLY A 33 -14.61 -14.34 -1.91
CA GLY A 33 -15.50 -14.98 -0.93
C GLY A 33 -15.27 -16.47 -0.73
N SER A 34 -14.33 -17.09 -1.45
CA SER A 34 -13.91 -18.47 -1.20
C SER A 34 -12.84 -18.53 -0.10
N THR A 35 -12.60 -19.76 0.38
CA THR A 35 -11.59 -20.05 1.39
C THR A 35 -10.53 -20.98 0.81
N LEU A 36 -9.27 -20.61 0.98
CA LEU A 36 -8.11 -21.38 0.53
C LEU A 36 -7.41 -21.98 1.75
N VAL A 37 -7.40 -23.32 1.83
CA VAL A 37 -6.78 -24.08 2.92
C VAL A 37 -5.28 -24.22 2.66
N LEU A 38 -4.46 -23.59 3.51
CA LEU A 38 -3.03 -23.42 3.23
C LEU A 38 -2.25 -24.74 3.17
N SER A 39 -2.62 -25.71 4.02
CA SER A 39 -1.95 -27.01 4.10
C SER A 39 -2.12 -27.87 2.84
N GLU A 40 -3.11 -27.57 1.99
CA GLU A 40 -3.30 -28.27 0.72
C GLU A 40 -2.31 -27.81 -0.35
N TYR A 41 -1.79 -26.58 -0.22
CA TYR A 41 -0.95 -25.94 -1.23
C TYR A 41 0.51 -25.75 -0.79
N SER A 42 0.82 -25.96 0.48
CA SER A 42 2.18 -25.82 0.99
C SER A 42 2.40 -26.60 2.29
N THR A 43 3.53 -27.31 2.34
CA THR A 43 3.97 -28.06 3.52
C THR A 43 4.49 -27.16 4.65
N GLU A 44 4.72 -25.87 4.38
CA GLU A 44 5.11 -24.89 5.40
C GLU A 44 3.98 -24.59 6.38
N PHE A 45 2.73 -24.84 5.96
CA PHE A 45 1.55 -24.62 6.78
C PHE A 45 0.97 -25.95 7.24
N LYS A 46 1.03 -26.22 8.55
CA LYS A 46 0.39 -27.41 9.15
C LYS A 46 -1.13 -27.29 9.19
N SER A 47 -1.64 -26.07 9.24
CA SER A 47 -3.06 -25.74 9.28
C SER A 47 -3.26 -24.25 8.94
N GLY A 48 -4.52 -23.85 8.79
CA GLY A 48 -4.91 -22.47 8.52
C GLY A 48 -5.52 -22.32 7.15
N ALA A 49 -6.33 -21.27 7.00
CA ALA A 49 -6.96 -20.91 5.76
C ALA A 49 -7.01 -19.39 5.62
N ILE A 50 -7.09 -18.92 4.37
CA ILE A 50 -7.30 -17.52 4.05
C ILE A 50 -8.61 -17.35 3.30
N GLU A 51 -9.28 -16.23 3.52
CA GLU A 51 -10.40 -15.82 2.67
C GLU A 51 -9.88 -15.04 1.47
N CYS A 52 -10.37 -15.38 0.30
CA CYS A 52 -10.06 -14.70 -0.94
C CYS A 52 -10.84 -13.38 -1.01
N ALA A 53 -10.11 -12.27 -0.96
CA ALA A 53 -10.68 -10.93 -1.08
C ALA A 53 -11.19 -10.63 -2.50
N SER A 54 -11.80 -9.46 -2.67
CA SER A 54 -12.21 -9.00 -4.00
C SER A 54 -11.00 -8.69 -4.89
N TYR A 55 -11.15 -8.84 -6.21
CA TYR A 55 -10.09 -8.52 -7.16
C TYR A 55 -9.57 -7.08 -7.00
N GLU A 56 -10.46 -6.11 -6.73
CA GLU A 56 -10.06 -4.71 -6.53
C GLU A 56 -9.19 -4.53 -5.28
N GLU A 57 -9.46 -5.23 -4.20
CA GLU A 57 -8.67 -5.13 -2.98
C GLU A 57 -7.24 -5.65 -3.19
N VAL A 58 -7.08 -6.74 -3.95
CA VAL A 58 -5.77 -7.39 -4.13
C VAL A 58 -4.96 -6.77 -5.28
N CYS A 59 -5.61 -6.49 -6.40
CA CYS A 59 -4.95 -6.14 -7.66
C CYS A 59 -5.02 -4.65 -8.01
N ASN A 60 -5.87 -3.85 -7.34
CA ASN A 60 -5.95 -2.40 -7.60
C ASN A 60 -5.14 -1.61 -6.57
N THR A 61 -3.95 -1.19 -6.94
CA THR A 61 -3.08 -0.36 -6.07
C THR A 61 -3.69 1.00 -5.73
N ASN A 62 -4.65 1.50 -6.52
CA ASN A 62 -5.38 2.73 -6.19
C ASN A 62 -6.47 2.51 -5.14
N TYR A 63 -6.95 1.27 -4.91
CA TYR A 63 -7.92 0.97 -3.85
C TYR A 63 -7.36 1.34 -2.48
N TYR A 64 -6.11 0.97 -2.20
CA TYR A 64 -5.42 1.35 -0.95
C TYR A 64 -5.14 2.85 -0.86
N ARG A 65 -4.85 3.54 -1.97
CA ARG A 65 -4.72 5.00 -1.96
C ARG A 65 -6.04 5.64 -1.51
N ILE A 66 -7.17 5.22 -2.08
CA ILE A 66 -8.49 5.79 -1.72
C ILE A 66 -8.85 5.49 -0.27
N LYS A 67 -8.61 4.26 0.23
CA LYS A 67 -8.86 3.89 1.64
C LYS A 67 -8.00 4.67 2.65
N THR A 68 -6.76 5.02 2.28
CA THR A 68 -5.83 5.77 3.15
C THR A 68 -5.97 7.29 3.04
N HIS A 69 -6.70 7.81 2.04
CA HIS A 69 -6.93 9.25 1.85
C HIS A 69 -8.02 9.87 2.74
N HIS A 70 -8.45 9.19 3.81
CA HIS A 70 -9.02 9.89 4.99
C HIS A 70 -7.93 10.49 5.90
N ILE A 71 -6.72 10.68 5.38
CA ILE A 71 -5.69 11.54 5.97
C ILE A 71 -5.63 12.79 5.09
N PRO A 72 -6.00 13.99 5.59
CA PRO A 72 -5.84 15.21 4.80
C PRO A 72 -4.36 15.31 4.44
N ALA A 73 -4.08 15.49 3.15
CA ALA A 73 -2.74 15.75 2.67
C ALA A 73 -2.22 17.02 3.36
N SER A 74 -1.50 16.86 4.46
CA SER A 74 -0.74 17.93 5.10
C SER A 74 0.52 18.16 4.28
N GLY A 75 0.34 18.76 3.10
CA GLY A 75 1.42 19.29 2.29
C GLY A 75 1.90 20.61 2.89
N THR A 76 2.72 20.57 3.95
CA THR A 76 3.23 21.79 4.62
C THR A 76 4.69 22.11 4.28
N THR A 77 5.35 21.34 3.41
CA THR A 77 6.79 21.50 3.18
C THR A 77 7.18 22.75 2.37
N ASN A 78 6.30 23.25 1.49
CA ASN A 78 6.60 24.44 0.68
C ASN A 78 6.40 25.78 1.43
N ILE A 79 5.51 25.82 2.43
CA ILE A 79 5.17 27.05 3.14
C ILE A 79 6.29 27.44 4.12
N ALA A 80 6.92 26.45 4.76
CA ALA A 80 8.00 26.66 5.72
C ALA A 80 9.26 27.26 5.06
N TYR A 81 9.63 26.78 3.87
CA TYR A 81 10.82 27.27 3.15
C TYR A 81 10.69 28.74 2.75
N HIS A 82 9.53 29.12 2.21
CA HIS A 82 9.28 30.50 1.80
C HIS A 82 9.31 31.47 2.99
N PHE A 83 8.78 31.08 4.15
CA PHE A 83 8.75 31.91 5.35
C PHE A 83 10.16 32.13 5.94
N THR A 84 11.01 31.10 5.93
CA THR A 84 12.40 31.24 6.40
C THR A 84 13.22 32.15 5.51
N TYR A 85 13.01 32.09 4.19
CA TYR A 85 13.77 32.90 3.23
C TYR A 85 13.38 34.38 3.30
N THR A 86 12.09 34.70 3.46
CA THR A 86 11.63 36.08 3.63
C THR A 86 12.11 36.70 4.94
N LEU A 87 12.13 35.95 6.05
CA LEU A 87 12.69 36.44 7.31
C LEU A 87 14.20 36.74 7.21
N ALA A 88 14.97 35.83 6.61
CA ALA A 88 16.41 36.02 6.44
C ALA A 88 16.74 37.24 5.55
N ALA A 89 15.99 37.42 4.45
CA ALA A 89 16.15 38.58 3.57
C ALA A 89 15.80 39.89 4.29
N ALA A 90 14.72 39.92 5.08
CA ALA A 90 14.35 41.10 5.85
C ALA A 90 15.42 41.46 6.90
N LEU A 91 15.98 40.46 7.60
CA LEU A 91 17.08 40.68 8.54
C LEU A 91 18.32 41.25 7.84
N ALA A 92 18.70 40.72 6.68
CA ALA A 92 19.85 41.22 5.93
C ALA A 92 19.68 42.69 5.51
N VAL A 93 18.48 43.08 5.07
CA VAL A 93 18.18 44.48 4.71
C VAL A 93 18.25 45.41 5.91
N LEU A 94 17.76 44.97 7.09
CA LEU A 94 17.83 45.76 8.32
C LEU A 94 19.26 45.98 8.80
N ILE A 95 20.15 45.00 8.62
CA ILE A 95 21.57 45.13 8.98
C ILE A 95 22.26 46.16 8.06
N VAL A 96 22.01 46.10 6.75
CA VAL A 96 22.62 47.02 5.77
C VAL A 96 22.11 48.47 5.91
N LEU A 97 20.86 48.67 6.37
CA LEU A 97 20.30 50.00 6.61
C LEU A 97 20.72 50.63 7.96
N ALA A 98 21.37 49.85 8.82
CA ALA A 98 21.84 50.29 10.14
C ALA A 98 23.34 50.66 10.17
N GLU A 99 24.03 50.58 9.03
CA GLU A 99 25.41 51.06 8.81
C GLU A 99 25.42 52.42 8.08
#